data_AF-A0A0X1KLT1-F1
#
_entry.id   AF-A0A0X1KLT1-F1
#
_cell.length_a   1.000
_cell.length_b   1.000
_cell.length_c   1.000
_cell.angle_alpha   90.00
_cell.angle_beta   90.00
_cell.angle_gamma   90.00
#
_symmetry.space_group_name_H-M   'P 1'
#
loop_
_entity.id
_entity.type
_entity.pdbx_description
1 polymer ?
#
loop_
_entity_poly.entity_id
_entity_poly.type
_entity_poly.pdbx_seq_one_letter_code
_entity_poly.pdbx_strand_id
1 'polypeptide(L)'
;MKKAHIYISLIILLLVGTYAVVGILKDSHRTSEVPQDENESPFESIIAGYNSYHEWDEGIEGEYLWKKLDLKNYSCNLSSNEGFLILNEKARIILQMYKNLSVNATSNKDLIGVLLLADLNERMRTLTAGQLSPFAERICLMENRLENFEAYRKKALEVYGEPSFSFDDISNLSLAFRNFTYKTYGYPFSNSWIVDVRVLLKHFIYRAIYNESLVEPFLSDYTPKKSASLLTNLSAELEKDPYAESLFKPPLLYLANWWSWDYHHSSNPKEVNEKYLKIFWAWYKLANPERFIGR
;
A
#
# COMPACT_ATOMS: atom_id res chain seq x y z
N MET A 1 10.70 28.72 12.21
CA MET A 1 11.39 27.49 11.75
C MET A 1 10.41 26.43 11.19
N LYS A 2 9.45 26.81 10.32
CA LYS A 2 8.46 25.86 9.74
C LYS A 2 8.58 25.67 8.21
N LYS A 3 9.50 26.37 7.55
CA LYS A 3 9.70 26.28 6.09
C LYS A 3 10.73 25.22 5.67
N ALA A 4 11.56 24.71 6.58
CA ALA A 4 12.65 23.80 6.23
C ALA A 4 12.23 22.33 6.00
N HIS A 5 11.13 21.86 6.60
CA HIS A 5 10.69 20.45 6.47
C HIS A 5 9.97 20.15 5.14
N ILE A 6 9.42 21.17 4.49
CA ILE A 6 8.78 21.02 3.16
C ILE A 6 9.86 20.83 2.08
N TYR A 7 11.03 21.45 2.23
CA TYR A 7 12.15 21.28 1.30
C TYR A 7 12.83 19.92 1.38
N ILE A 8 12.88 19.29 2.56
CA ILE A 8 13.50 17.95 2.73
C ILE A 8 12.64 16.86 2.07
N SER A 9 11.31 16.98 2.14
CA SER A 9 10.40 16.07 1.43
C SER A 9 10.47 16.24 -0.10
N LEU A 10 10.73 17.48 -0.55
CA LEU A 10 10.93 17.82 -1.96
C LEU A 10 12.20 17.18 -2.55
N ILE A 11 13.28 17.10 -1.76
CA ILE A 11 14.55 16.48 -2.19
C ILE A 11 14.39 14.97 -2.37
N ILE A 12 13.57 14.31 -1.55
CA ILE A 12 13.35 12.85 -1.66
C ILE A 12 12.52 12.50 -2.90
N LEU A 13 11.45 13.25 -3.21
CA LEU A 13 10.63 13.02 -4.42
C LEU A 13 11.37 13.39 -5.72
N LEU A 14 12.17 14.46 -5.72
CA LEU A 14 12.97 14.83 -6.89
C LEU A 14 14.15 13.89 -7.11
N LEU A 15 14.78 13.34 -6.06
CA LEU A 15 15.85 12.34 -6.21
C LEU A 15 15.32 11.00 -6.73
N VAL A 16 14.13 10.56 -6.31
CA VAL A 16 13.50 9.33 -6.84
C VAL A 16 13.09 9.52 -8.32
N GLY A 17 12.54 10.68 -8.68
CA GLY A 17 12.15 10.99 -10.07
C GLY A 17 13.35 11.20 -11.02
N THR A 18 14.44 11.81 -10.55
CA THR A 18 15.63 12.05 -11.41
C THR A 18 16.51 10.81 -11.57
N TYR A 19 16.59 9.92 -10.57
CA TYR A 19 17.27 8.63 -10.75
C TYR A 19 16.52 7.70 -11.72
N ALA A 20 15.18 7.69 -11.68
CA ALA A 20 14.37 6.92 -12.62
C ALA A 20 14.51 7.41 -14.07
N VAL A 21 14.65 8.73 -14.29
CA VAL A 21 14.76 9.31 -15.64
C VAL A 21 16.20 9.21 -16.21
N VAL A 22 17.24 9.23 -15.36
CA VAL A 22 18.63 9.09 -15.83
C VAL A 22 18.97 7.62 -16.18
N GLY A 23 18.32 6.63 -15.56
CA GLY A 23 18.49 5.21 -15.91
C GLY A 23 17.87 4.80 -17.25
N ILE A 24 16.81 5.48 -17.70
CA ILE A 24 16.09 5.14 -18.95
C ILE A 24 16.86 5.60 -20.20
N LEU A 25 17.84 6.50 -20.07
CA LEU A 25 18.55 7.09 -21.22
C LEU A 25 19.95 6.54 -21.50
N LYS A 26 20.43 5.51 -20.76
CA LYS A 26 21.85 5.09 -20.92
C LYS A 26 22.14 3.66 -21.39
N ASP A 27 21.21 2.72 -21.40
CA ASP A 27 21.54 1.37 -21.85
C ASP A 27 20.64 0.89 -22.99
N SER A 28 20.90 1.43 -24.19
CA SER A 28 20.61 0.68 -25.42
C SER A 28 21.72 -0.35 -25.64
N HIS A 29 21.30 -1.59 -25.86
CA HIS A 29 22.11 -2.74 -26.28
C HIS A 29 23.06 -3.36 -25.24
N ARG A 30 22.49 -4.28 -24.44
CA ARG A 30 23.19 -5.54 -24.11
C ARG A 30 22.18 -6.67 -23.90
N THR A 31 21.95 -7.44 -24.96
CA THR A 31 21.44 -8.80 -24.86
C THR A 31 22.57 -9.66 -24.29
N SER A 32 22.46 -10.03 -23.02
CA SER A 32 23.20 -11.15 -22.45
C SER A 32 22.17 -12.11 -21.91
N GLU A 33 22.12 -13.29 -22.51
CA GLU A 33 21.35 -14.44 -22.04
C GLU A 33 21.81 -14.73 -20.60
N VAL A 34 20.91 -14.47 -19.65
CA VAL A 34 21.07 -14.85 -18.25
C VAL A 34 20.82 -16.36 -18.17
N PRO A 35 21.71 -17.16 -17.54
CA PRO A 35 21.43 -18.57 -17.31
C PRO A 35 20.18 -18.69 -16.43
N GLN A 36 19.12 -19.29 -16.97
CA GLN A 36 17.92 -19.68 -16.22
C GLN A 36 18.31 -20.80 -15.26
N ASP A 37 18.46 -20.47 -13.97
CA ASP A 37 18.38 -21.46 -12.90
C ASP A 37 16.88 -21.77 -12.71
N GLU A 38 16.50 -23.05 -12.79
CA GLU A 38 15.12 -23.59 -12.85
C GLU A 38 14.28 -23.41 -11.56
N ASN A 39 14.43 -22.31 -10.83
CA ASN A 39 13.47 -21.90 -9.80
C ASN A 39 13.04 -20.47 -10.10
N GLU A 40 11.89 -20.33 -10.75
CA GLU A 40 11.14 -19.06 -10.78
C GLU A 40 11.09 -18.51 -9.36
N SER A 41 11.51 -17.26 -9.21
CA SER A 41 11.50 -16.61 -7.91
C SER A 41 10.04 -16.49 -7.45
N PRO A 42 9.71 -16.77 -6.18
CA PRO A 42 8.31 -16.68 -5.72
C PRO A 42 7.71 -15.27 -5.92
N PHE A 43 8.56 -14.25 -6.05
CA PHE A 43 8.14 -12.88 -6.37
C PHE A 43 7.62 -12.71 -7.80
N GLU A 44 8.07 -13.51 -8.79
CA GLU A 44 7.58 -13.42 -10.17
C GLU A 44 6.07 -13.73 -10.24
N SER A 45 5.63 -14.72 -9.46
CA SER A 45 4.21 -15.08 -9.36
C SER A 45 3.33 -13.97 -8.76
N ILE A 46 3.89 -13.11 -7.89
CA ILE A 46 3.17 -11.99 -7.26
C ILE A 46 2.93 -10.87 -8.26
N ILE A 47 3.90 -10.65 -9.15
CA ILE A 47 3.91 -9.53 -10.09
C ILE A 47 3.32 -9.93 -11.45
N ALA A 48 2.99 -11.21 -11.63
CA ALA A 48 2.29 -11.71 -12.80
C ALA A 48 0.99 -10.93 -13.01
N GLY A 49 0.82 -10.36 -14.20
CA GLY A 49 -0.34 -9.53 -14.54
C GLY A 49 -0.16 -8.03 -14.32
N TYR A 50 0.96 -7.57 -13.77
CA TYR A 50 1.28 -6.14 -13.59
C TYR A 50 2.30 -5.68 -14.65
N ASN A 51 1.82 -5.33 -15.84
CA ASN A 51 2.66 -5.09 -17.03
C ASN A 51 2.96 -3.59 -17.28
N SER A 52 2.32 -2.69 -16.54
CA SER A 52 2.45 -1.25 -16.72
C SER A 52 2.57 -0.52 -15.38
N TYR A 53 3.17 0.68 -15.41
CA TYR A 53 3.25 1.55 -14.23
C TYR A 53 1.86 1.82 -13.61
N HIS A 54 0.82 1.94 -14.44
CA HIS A 54 -0.54 2.19 -13.96
C HIS A 54 -1.11 0.98 -13.20
N GLU A 55 -0.90 -0.24 -13.71
CA GLU A 55 -1.31 -1.46 -13.00
C GLU A 55 -0.56 -1.60 -11.69
N TRP A 56 0.73 -1.25 -11.66
CA TRP A 56 1.53 -1.23 -10.43
C TRP A 56 1.02 -0.22 -9.40
N ASP A 57 0.73 1.02 -9.80
CA ASP A 57 0.10 2.02 -8.93
C ASP A 57 -1.23 1.50 -8.38
N GLU A 58 -2.05 0.89 -9.23
CA GLU A 58 -3.35 0.34 -8.83
C GLU A 58 -3.23 -0.93 -7.96
N GLY A 59 -2.13 -1.68 -8.06
CA GLY A 59 -1.85 -2.80 -7.15
C GLY A 59 -1.34 -2.35 -5.78
N ILE A 60 -0.52 -1.31 -5.74
CA ILE A 60 0.15 -0.87 -4.51
C ILE A 60 -0.69 0.17 -3.74
N GLU A 61 -1.44 1.01 -4.46
CA GLU A 61 -2.17 2.17 -3.94
C GLU A 61 -3.67 2.15 -4.31
N GLY A 62 -4.13 1.07 -4.93
CA GLY A 62 -5.50 0.95 -5.41
C GLY A 62 -6.54 0.72 -4.31
N GLU A 63 -7.78 0.78 -4.75
CA GLU A 63 -8.97 0.77 -3.89
C GLU A 63 -9.65 -0.59 -3.99
N TYR A 64 -9.01 -1.61 -3.43
CA TYR A 64 -9.36 -3.03 -3.55
C TYR A 64 -10.81 -3.33 -3.19
N LEU A 65 -11.28 -2.81 -2.06
CA LEU A 65 -12.65 -3.01 -1.58
C LEU A 65 -13.65 -2.18 -2.38
N TRP A 66 -13.24 -1.09 -3.02
CA TRP A 66 -14.16 -0.23 -3.78
C TRP A 66 -14.46 -0.74 -5.19
N LYS A 67 -13.58 -1.57 -5.77
CA LYS A 67 -13.72 -2.12 -7.14
C LYS A 67 -15.07 -2.79 -7.42
N LYS A 68 -15.65 -3.51 -6.44
CA LYS A 68 -16.98 -4.14 -6.59
C LYS A 68 -18.12 -3.36 -5.94
N LEU A 69 -17.81 -2.29 -5.21
CA LEU A 69 -18.79 -1.47 -4.51
C LEU A 69 -19.29 -0.32 -5.38
N ASP A 70 -18.40 0.31 -6.15
CA ASP A 70 -18.76 1.44 -6.97
C ASP A 70 -19.88 1.14 -7.97
N LEU A 71 -20.60 2.20 -8.33
CA LEU A 71 -21.57 2.15 -9.39
C LEU A 71 -20.83 2.04 -10.73
N LYS A 72 -21.28 1.13 -11.59
CA LYS A 72 -20.72 0.97 -12.95
C LYS A 72 -20.78 2.25 -13.77
N ASN A 73 -21.78 3.09 -13.52
CA ASN A 73 -21.98 4.37 -14.20
C ASN A 73 -22.11 5.49 -13.15
N TYR A 74 -20.99 6.06 -12.75
CA TYR A 74 -20.96 7.26 -11.94
C TYR A 74 -20.85 8.50 -12.84
N SER A 75 -21.72 9.51 -12.64
CA SER A 75 -21.69 10.76 -13.41
C SER A 75 -21.05 11.87 -12.58
N CYS A 76 -19.92 12.41 -13.04
CA CYS A 76 -19.33 13.61 -12.48
C CYS A 76 -19.89 14.85 -13.19
N ASN A 77 -20.50 15.76 -12.43
CA ASN A 77 -21.01 17.02 -12.94
C ASN A 77 -20.00 18.17 -12.84
N LEU A 78 -18.79 17.91 -12.32
CA LEU A 78 -17.70 18.89 -12.29
C LEU A 78 -16.94 18.85 -13.61
N SER A 79 -16.78 20.00 -14.23
CA SER A 79 -15.96 20.09 -15.45
C SER A 79 -14.47 20.11 -15.10
N SER A 80 -13.62 19.50 -15.93
CA SER A 80 -12.16 19.61 -15.81
C SER A 80 -11.65 21.05 -15.98
N ASN A 81 -12.49 21.95 -16.50
CA ASN A 81 -12.21 23.38 -16.67
C ASN A 81 -12.68 24.24 -15.47
N GLU A 82 -13.21 23.62 -14.42
CA GLU A 82 -13.49 24.36 -13.19
C GLU A 82 -12.21 25.00 -12.65
N GLY A 83 -12.33 26.26 -12.22
CA GLY A 83 -11.18 26.99 -11.72
C GLY A 83 -10.53 26.27 -10.54
N PHE A 84 -9.20 26.24 -10.51
CA PHE A 84 -8.38 25.58 -9.47
C PHE A 84 -8.83 25.85 -8.04
N LEU A 85 -9.31 27.06 -7.74
CA LEU A 85 -9.83 27.43 -6.42
C LEU A 85 -11.09 26.63 -6.02
N ILE A 86 -11.98 26.36 -6.97
CA ILE A 86 -13.22 25.60 -6.75
C ILE A 86 -12.87 24.13 -6.46
N LEU A 87 -12.00 23.55 -7.29
CA LEU A 87 -11.58 22.16 -7.13
C LEU A 87 -10.84 21.94 -5.79
N ASN A 88 -9.99 22.89 -5.38
CA ASN A 88 -9.31 22.83 -4.09
C ASN A 88 -10.27 22.93 -2.90
N GLU A 89 -11.28 23.80 -2.98
CA GLU A 89 -12.25 23.94 -1.90
C GLU A 89 -13.08 22.65 -1.76
N LYS A 90 -13.49 22.04 -2.87
CA LYS A 90 -14.15 20.73 -2.86
C LYS A 90 -13.27 19.63 -2.27
N ALA A 91 -11.99 19.56 -2.68
CA ALA A 91 -11.04 18.61 -2.11
C ALA A 91 -10.87 18.80 -0.60
N ARG A 92 -10.88 20.05 -0.10
CA ARG A 92 -10.82 20.36 1.33
C ARG A 92 -12.05 19.86 2.09
N ILE A 93 -13.24 20.03 1.52
CA ILE A 93 -14.51 19.52 2.10
C ILE A 93 -14.48 17.99 2.17
N ILE A 94 -14.13 17.33 1.07
CA ILE A 94 -13.98 15.87 0.98
C ILE A 94 -13.00 15.35 2.04
N LEU A 95 -11.85 16.01 2.20
CA LEU A 95 -10.88 15.65 3.23
C LEU A 95 -11.46 15.78 4.65
N GLN A 96 -12.26 16.81 4.92
CA GLN A 96 -12.90 16.98 6.22
C GLN A 96 -13.94 15.88 6.48
N MET A 97 -14.73 15.51 5.47
CA MET A 97 -15.69 14.41 5.57
C MET A 97 -14.98 13.08 5.87
N TYR A 98 -13.94 12.77 5.11
CA TYR A 98 -13.13 11.58 5.30
C TYR A 98 -12.57 11.49 6.73
N LYS A 99 -12.02 12.60 7.24
CA LYS A 99 -11.54 12.67 8.63
C LYS A 99 -12.69 12.36 9.59
N ASN A 100 -13.79 13.10 9.52
CA ASN A 100 -14.92 12.90 10.44
C ASN A 100 -15.42 11.45 10.43
N LEU A 101 -15.60 10.84 9.26
CA LEU A 101 -15.98 9.44 9.11
C LEU A 101 -14.94 8.50 9.73
N SER A 102 -13.65 8.79 9.53
CA SER A 102 -12.56 7.99 10.08
C SER A 102 -12.53 7.97 11.60
N VAL A 103 -12.71 9.12 12.26
CA VAL A 103 -12.81 9.15 13.74
C VAL A 103 -14.07 8.46 14.21
N ASN A 104 -15.20 8.65 13.53
CA ASN A 104 -16.45 8.01 13.93
C ASN A 104 -16.33 6.48 13.83
N ALA A 105 -15.85 5.97 12.70
CA ALA A 105 -15.65 4.53 12.50
C ALA A 105 -14.68 3.94 13.54
N THR A 106 -13.55 4.61 13.77
CA THR A 106 -12.57 4.17 14.77
C THR A 106 -13.14 4.19 16.20
N SER A 107 -13.86 5.26 16.58
CA SER A 107 -14.43 5.42 17.92
C SER A 107 -15.54 4.40 18.19
N ASN A 108 -16.32 4.07 17.16
CA ASN A 108 -17.37 3.07 17.23
C ASN A 108 -16.85 1.63 17.05
N LYS A 109 -15.53 1.44 16.86
CA LYS A 109 -14.92 0.16 16.51
C LYS A 109 -15.55 -0.51 15.28
N ASP A 110 -16.00 0.30 14.32
CA ASP A 110 -16.60 -0.15 13.07
C ASP A 110 -15.52 -0.67 12.12
N LEU A 111 -15.29 -1.98 12.16
CA LEU A 111 -14.25 -2.64 11.38
C LEU A 111 -14.37 -2.37 9.88
N ILE A 112 -15.56 -2.57 9.32
CA ILE A 112 -15.80 -2.43 7.88
C ILE A 112 -15.66 -0.97 7.48
N GLY A 113 -16.18 -0.05 8.29
CA GLY A 113 -15.98 1.37 8.07
C GLY A 113 -14.50 1.75 8.05
N VAL A 114 -13.71 1.23 9.01
CA VAL A 114 -12.26 1.46 9.06
C VAL A 114 -11.55 0.89 7.83
N LEU A 115 -11.88 -0.32 7.40
CA LEU A 115 -11.28 -0.96 6.22
C LEU A 115 -11.57 -0.18 4.93
N LEU A 116 -12.83 0.20 4.70
CA LEU A 116 -13.23 0.97 3.53
C LEU A 116 -12.54 2.35 3.48
N LEU A 117 -12.42 3.04 4.62
CA LEU A 117 -11.75 4.35 4.68
C LEU A 117 -10.23 4.21 4.60
N ALA A 118 -9.64 3.15 5.17
CA ALA A 118 -8.23 2.83 4.97
C ALA A 118 -7.93 2.63 3.48
N ASP A 119 -8.84 1.94 2.77
CA ASP A 119 -8.70 1.66 1.34
C ASP A 119 -8.59 2.94 0.48
N LEU A 120 -9.21 4.04 0.92
CA LEU A 120 -9.18 5.35 0.26
C LEU A 120 -7.99 6.25 0.64
N ASN A 121 -7.22 5.93 1.68
CA ASN A 121 -6.29 6.86 2.31
C ASN A 121 -5.27 7.46 1.34
N GLU A 122 -4.66 6.64 0.49
CA GLU A 122 -3.62 7.09 -0.44
C GLU A 122 -4.21 8.00 -1.52
N ARG A 123 -5.43 7.70 -1.97
CA ARG A 123 -6.18 8.53 -2.92
C ARG A 123 -6.58 9.87 -2.28
N MET A 124 -6.94 9.87 -0.99
CA MET A 124 -7.16 11.10 -0.22
C MET A 124 -5.88 11.94 -0.07
N ARG A 125 -4.70 11.32 0.10
CA ARG A 125 -3.42 12.04 0.11
C ARG A 125 -3.15 12.72 -1.23
N THR A 126 -3.42 12.05 -2.34
CA THR A 126 -3.25 12.65 -3.68
C THR A 126 -4.14 13.87 -3.93
N LEU A 127 -5.35 13.91 -3.36
CA LEU A 127 -6.24 15.09 -3.44
C LEU A 127 -5.68 16.34 -2.75
N THR A 128 -4.70 16.17 -1.85
CA THR A 128 -4.13 17.26 -1.03
C THR A 128 -2.69 17.63 -1.40
N ALA A 129 -2.05 16.83 -2.24
CA ALA A 129 -0.72 17.10 -2.74
C ALA A 129 -0.82 18.22 -3.79
N GLY A 130 -0.65 19.48 -3.37
CA GLY A 130 -0.85 20.69 -4.18
C GLY A 130 0.02 20.85 -5.45
N GLN A 131 0.69 19.79 -5.91
CA GLN A 131 1.35 19.68 -7.21
C GLN A 131 0.52 18.91 -8.26
N LEU A 132 -0.47 18.13 -7.83
CA LEU A 132 -1.44 17.48 -8.69
C LEU A 132 -2.75 18.26 -8.53
N SER A 133 -3.15 19.02 -9.55
CA SER A 133 -4.49 19.61 -9.54
C SER A 133 -5.50 18.49 -9.31
N PRO A 134 -6.39 18.59 -8.31
CA PRO A 134 -7.32 17.50 -8.05
C PRO A 134 -8.23 17.34 -9.28
N PHE A 135 -8.27 16.12 -9.82
CA PHE A 135 -9.04 15.82 -11.02
C PHE A 135 -10.53 15.82 -10.67
N ALA A 136 -11.34 16.53 -11.46
CA ALA A 136 -12.78 16.70 -11.25
C ALA A 136 -13.49 15.36 -11.02
N GLU A 137 -13.21 14.34 -11.84
CA GLU A 137 -13.78 12.99 -11.70
C GLU A 137 -13.43 12.33 -10.36
N ARG A 138 -12.20 12.54 -9.87
CA ARG A 138 -11.72 11.96 -8.61
C ARG A 138 -12.36 12.65 -7.40
N ILE A 139 -12.52 13.97 -7.46
CA ILE A 139 -13.27 14.74 -6.47
C ILE A 139 -14.70 14.21 -6.40
N CYS A 140 -15.38 14.18 -7.54
CA CYS A 140 -16.73 13.65 -7.68
C CYS A 140 -16.87 12.23 -7.09
N LEU A 141 -15.99 11.31 -7.49
CA LEU A 141 -16.03 9.92 -7.01
C LEU A 141 -15.84 9.84 -5.49
N MET A 142 -14.88 10.56 -4.92
CA MET A 142 -14.69 10.60 -3.47
C MET A 142 -15.87 11.26 -2.75
N GLU A 143 -16.41 12.36 -3.28
CA GLU A 143 -17.60 13.04 -2.75
C GLU A 143 -18.76 12.03 -2.64
N ASN A 144 -19.07 11.34 -3.74
CA ASN A 144 -20.12 10.32 -3.78
C ASN A 144 -19.89 9.18 -2.78
N ARG A 145 -18.67 8.63 -2.71
CA ARG A 145 -18.34 7.54 -1.77
C ARG A 145 -18.49 7.96 -0.31
N LEU A 146 -18.06 9.18 0.04
CA LEU A 146 -18.09 9.66 1.42
C LEU A 146 -19.49 10.17 1.83
N GLU A 147 -20.26 10.78 0.93
CA GLU A 147 -21.66 11.17 1.20
C GLU A 147 -22.55 9.96 1.42
N ASN A 148 -22.32 8.89 0.66
CA ASN A 148 -23.11 7.66 0.70
C ASN A 148 -22.42 6.53 1.50
N PHE A 149 -21.48 6.89 2.37
CA PHE A 149 -20.58 5.93 3.03
C PHE A 149 -21.31 4.80 3.75
N GLU A 150 -22.40 5.10 4.46
CA GLU A 150 -23.18 4.08 5.17
C GLU A 150 -23.88 3.08 4.25
N ALA A 151 -24.32 3.52 3.07
CA ALA A 151 -24.88 2.62 2.08
C ALA A 151 -23.79 1.68 1.53
N TYR A 152 -22.61 2.20 1.24
CA TYR A 152 -21.47 1.39 0.79
C TYR A 152 -20.96 0.44 1.87
N ARG A 153 -20.97 0.86 3.13
CA ARG A 153 -20.62 -0.01 4.26
C ARG A 153 -21.55 -1.22 4.37
N LYS A 154 -22.86 -1.00 4.27
CA LYS A 154 -23.85 -2.10 4.26
C LYS A 154 -23.69 -3.00 3.03
N LYS A 155 -23.48 -2.39 1.86
CA LYS A 155 -23.23 -3.13 0.61
C LYS A 155 -21.95 -3.97 0.71
N ALA A 156 -20.93 -3.52 1.43
CA ALA A 156 -19.70 -4.30 1.62
C ALA A 156 -19.97 -5.63 2.34
N LEU A 157 -20.84 -5.65 3.34
CA LEU A 157 -21.29 -6.89 3.98
C LEU A 157 -22.01 -7.82 3.00
N GLU A 158 -22.88 -7.27 2.16
CA GLU A 158 -23.62 -8.05 1.17
C GLU A 158 -22.71 -8.66 0.10
N VAL A 159 -21.66 -7.94 -0.30
CA VAL A 159 -20.75 -8.33 -1.39
C VAL A 159 -19.60 -9.20 -0.90
N TYR A 160 -19.04 -8.92 0.27
CA TYR A 160 -17.82 -9.54 0.78
C TYR A 160 -18.06 -10.46 1.99
N GLY A 161 -19.25 -10.41 2.61
CA GLY A 161 -19.52 -11.10 3.86
C GLY A 161 -18.92 -10.40 5.07
N GLU A 162 -18.92 -11.10 6.20
CA GLU A 162 -18.31 -10.61 7.45
C GLU A 162 -16.78 -10.82 7.42
N PRO A 163 -15.96 -9.87 7.89
CA PRO A 163 -14.54 -10.07 8.06
C PRO A 163 -14.23 -11.24 9.03
N SER A 164 -13.17 -11.98 8.74
CA SER A 164 -12.70 -13.11 9.56
C SER A 164 -11.97 -12.70 10.86
N PHE A 165 -11.74 -11.40 11.04
CA PHE A 165 -11.00 -10.81 12.15
C PHE A 165 -11.76 -9.61 12.74
N SER A 166 -11.30 -9.12 13.88
CA SER A 166 -11.94 -8.03 14.62
C SER A 166 -11.25 -6.68 14.44
N PHE A 167 -11.93 -5.60 14.84
CA PHE A 167 -11.31 -4.28 14.97
C PHE A 167 -10.11 -4.30 15.94
N ASP A 168 -10.20 -5.08 17.02
CA ASP A 168 -9.12 -5.15 18.00
C ASP A 168 -7.88 -5.83 17.39
N ASP A 169 -8.03 -6.78 16.46
CA ASP A 169 -6.89 -7.36 15.72
C ASP A 169 -6.16 -6.32 14.88
N ILE A 170 -6.89 -5.51 14.12
CA ILE A 170 -6.34 -4.38 13.36
C ILE A 170 -5.65 -3.39 14.29
N SER A 171 -6.31 -3.02 15.40
CA SER A 171 -5.79 -2.05 16.36
C SER A 171 -4.48 -2.52 16.99
N ASN A 172 -4.43 -3.78 17.41
CA ASN A 172 -3.24 -4.41 17.96
C ASN A 172 -2.09 -4.48 16.95
N LEU A 173 -2.40 -4.82 15.70
CA LEU A 173 -1.42 -4.83 14.62
C LEU A 173 -0.83 -3.44 14.39
N SER A 174 -1.68 -2.41 14.32
CA SER A 174 -1.24 -1.02 14.24
C SER A 174 -0.32 -0.62 15.38
N LEU A 175 -0.70 -0.95 16.61
CA LEU A 175 0.09 -0.64 17.80
C LEU A 175 1.44 -1.37 17.77
N ALA A 176 1.48 -2.63 17.31
CA ALA A 176 2.72 -3.38 17.14
C ALA A 176 3.65 -2.69 16.13
N PHE A 177 3.14 -2.31 14.96
CA PHE A 177 3.92 -1.58 13.95
C PHE A 177 4.31 -0.18 14.41
N ARG A 178 3.44 0.53 15.14
CA ARG A 178 3.72 1.87 15.67
C ARG A 178 4.80 1.81 16.76
N ASN A 179 4.76 0.80 17.61
CA ASN A 179 5.79 0.56 18.62
C ASN A 179 7.13 0.15 18.00
N PHE A 180 7.09 -0.72 16.99
CA PHE A 180 8.29 -1.10 16.24
C PHE A 180 8.90 0.13 15.56
N THR A 181 8.10 0.88 14.80
CA THR A 181 8.57 2.09 14.11
C THR A 181 9.05 3.17 15.09
N TYR A 182 8.38 3.37 16.22
CA TYR A 182 8.82 4.32 17.26
C TYR A 182 10.17 3.91 17.87
N LYS A 183 10.31 2.65 18.29
CA LYS A 183 11.55 2.12 18.89
C LYS A 183 12.72 2.18 17.91
N THR A 184 12.44 1.96 16.64
CA THR A 184 13.48 1.86 15.61
C THR A 184 13.81 3.22 14.98
N TYR A 185 12.89 4.19 14.96
CA TYR A 185 13.04 5.41 14.16
C TYR A 185 12.66 6.75 14.84
N GLY A 186 12.17 6.77 16.08
CA GLY A 186 11.55 7.97 16.68
C GLY A 186 10.18 8.29 16.04
N TYR A 187 9.49 9.39 16.42
CA TYR A 187 8.12 9.72 15.95
C TYR A 187 8.02 9.98 14.42
N PRO A 188 7.40 9.10 13.60
CA PRO A 188 7.23 9.35 12.16
C PRO A 188 5.77 9.63 11.78
N PHE A 189 4.80 9.38 12.66
CA PHE A 189 3.37 9.43 12.32
C PHE A 189 2.68 10.50 13.15
N SER A 190 2.46 11.68 12.55
CA SER A 190 1.52 12.66 13.06
C SER A 190 0.18 11.98 13.36
N ASN A 191 -0.38 12.23 14.54
CA ASN A 191 -1.54 11.58 15.18
C ASN A 191 -2.87 11.63 14.39
N SER A 192 -2.90 11.21 13.13
CA SER A 192 -3.97 11.62 12.24
C SER A 192 -3.91 10.79 10.95
N TRP A 193 -4.85 9.95 10.54
CA TRP A 193 -6.12 9.41 11.05
C TRP A 193 -6.20 8.00 10.42
N ILE A 194 -6.96 7.08 11.02
CA ILE A 194 -7.07 5.66 10.66
C ILE A 194 -5.86 4.82 11.07
N VAL A 195 -6.17 3.63 11.57
CA VAL A 195 -5.25 2.50 11.61
C VAL A 195 -5.02 2.02 10.17
N ASP A 196 -4.27 2.78 9.36
CA ASP A 196 -3.88 2.30 8.04
C ASP A 196 -2.62 1.46 8.19
N VAL A 197 -2.84 0.18 8.42
CA VAL A 197 -1.78 -0.81 8.57
C VAL A 197 -0.95 -0.92 7.29
N ARG A 198 -1.53 -0.66 6.11
CA ARG A 198 -0.85 -0.82 4.81
C ARG A 198 0.33 0.14 4.68
N VAL A 199 0.13 1.39 5.10
CA VAL A 199 1.21 2.41 5.13
C VAL A 199 2.34 1.95 6.04
N LEU A 200 2.02 1.42 7.22
CA LEU A 200 3.03 0.94 8.17
C LEU A 200 3.79 -0.28 7.63
N LEU A 201 3.10 -1.21 6.98
CA LEU A 201 3.67 -2.40 6.34
C LEU A 201 4.60 -2.03 5.17
N LYS A 202 4.15 -1.14 4.26
CA LYS A 202 4.97 -0.61 3.16
C LYS A 202 6.19 0.14 3.71
N HIS A 203 6.02 0.93 4.76
CA HIS A 203 7.12 1.67 5.37
C HIS A 203 8.16 0.74 5.99
N PHE A 204 7.74 -0.36 6.64
CA PHE A 204 8.66 -1.39 7.12
C PHE A 204 9.53 -1.94 5.98
N ILE A 205 8.90 -2.33 4.85
CA ILE A 205 9.60 -2.85 3.67
C ILE A 205 10.60 -1.84 3.13
N TYR A 206 10.15 -0.60 2.90
CA TYR A 206 11.00 0.48 2.40
C TYR A 206 12.27 0.62 3.26
N ARG A 207 12.14 0.59 4.58
CA ARG A 207 13.29 0.73 5.48
C ARG A 207 14.18 -0.51 5.48
N ALA A 208 13.59 -1.70 5.47
CA ALA A 208 14.32 -2.96 5.45
C ALA A 208 15.18 -3.14 4.19
N ILE A 209 14.76 -2.57 3.04
CA ILE A 209 15.54 -2.55 1.80
C ILE A 209 16.87 -1.82 1.96
N TYR A 210 16.92 -0.76 2.78
CA TYR A 210 18.12 0.08 2.98
C TYR A 210 18.85 -0.20 4.29
N ASN A 211 18.28 -1.01 5.19
CA ASN A 211 18.88 -1.33 6.47
C ASN A 211 18.55 -2.77 6.88
N GLU A 212 19.42 -3.69 6.54
CA GLU A 212 19.25 -5.12 6.82
C GLU A 212 19.25 -5.44 8.33
N SER A 213 19.85 -4.60 9.18
CA SER A 213 19.81 -4.83 10.64
C SER A 213 18.38 -4.85 11.21
N LEU A 214 17.41 -4.33 10.46
CA LEU A 214 15.99 -4.35 10.82
C LEU A 214 15.36 -5.74 10.74
N VAL A 215 15.88 -6.62 9.89
CA VAL A 215 15.33 -7.96 9.69
C VAL A 215 15.93 -8.97 10.66
N GLU A 216 17.16 -8.74 11.12
CA GLU A 216 17.93 -9.65 11.98
C GLU A 216 17.16 -10.20 13.20
N PRO A 217 16.40 -9.38 13.97
CA PRO A 217 15.66 -9.89 15.12
C PRO A 217 14.58 -10.93 14.77
N PHE A 218 14.16 -11.02 13.51
CA PHE A 218 13.11 -11.91 13.03
C PHE A 218 13.64 -13.16 12.32
N LEU A 219 14.96 -13.27 12.12
CA LEU A 219 15.56 -14.37 11.35
C LEU A 219 15.64 -15.70 12.13
N SER A 220 15.10 -15.78 13.35
CA SER A 220 14.91 -17.06 14.04
C SER A 220 14.08 -18.01 13.16
N ASP A 221 14.61 -19.21 12.93
CA ASP A 221 14.02 -20.29 12.12
C ASP A 221 13.86 -19.99 10.62
N TYR A 222 14.41 -18.87 10.14
CA TYR A 222 14.39 -18.49 8.73
C TYR A 222 15.16 -19.51 7.89
N THR A 223 14.54 -19.94 6.79
CA THR A 223 15.26 -20.50 5.65
C THR A 223 14.66 -19.93 4.37
N PRO A 224 15.45 -19.80 3.28
CA PRO A 224 14.94 -19.24 2.03
C PRO A 224 13.76 -20.07 1.48
N LYS A 225 13.86 -21.40 1.58
CA LYS A 225 12.81 -22.34 1.17
C LYS A 225 11.51 -22.16 1.96
N LYS A 226 11.59 -21.98 3.29
CA LYS A 226 10.39 -21.73 4.11
C LYS A 226 9.76 -20.38 3.76
N SER A 227 10.58 -19.35 3.62
CA SER A 227 10.11 -18.00 3.28
C SER A 227 9.42 -17.98 1.92
N ALA A 228 10.02 -18.59 0.90
CA ALA A 228 9.44 -18.72 -0.43
C ALA A 228 8.10 -19.47 -0.41
N SER A 229 8.03 -20.61 0.28
CA SER A 229 6.78 -21.38 0.40
C SER A 229 5.67 -20.61 1.11
N LEU A 230 6.00 -19.86 2.18
CA LEU A 230 5.03 -19.02 2.88
C LEU A 230 4.53 -17.88 1.99
N LEU A 231 5.41 -17.28 1.18
CA LEU A 231 5.05 -16.20 0.28
C LEU A 231 4.03 -16.67 -0.77
N THR A 232 4.28 -17.79 -1.43
CA THR A 232 3.36 -18.37 -2.42
C THR A 232 2.02 -18.75 -1.80
N ASN A 233 2.05 -19.43 -0.64
CA ASN A 233 0.82 -19.86 0.03
C ASN A 233 -0.02 -18.66 0.49
N LEU A 234 0.63 -17.65 1.09
CA LEU A 234 -0.04 -16.44 1.56
C LEU A 234 -0.73 -15.71 0.40
N SER A 235 -0.04 -15.53 -0.73
CA SER A 235 -0.65 -14.88 -1.90
C SER A 235 -1.93 -15.57 -2.36
N ALA A 236 -1.94 -16.91 -2.41
CA ALA A 236 -3.11 -17.70 -2.79
C ALA A 236 -4.23 -17.69 -1.72
N GLU A 237 -3.89 -17.54 -0.45
CA GLU A 237 -4.87 -17.42 0.64
C GLU A 237 -5.53 -16.03 0.66
N LEU A 238 -4.77 -14.97 0.41
CA LEU A 238 -5.28 -13.61 0.37
C LEU A 238 -6.39 -13.44 -0.68
N GLU A 239 -6.28 -14.08 -1.85
CA GLU A 239 -7.32 -14.03 -2.88
C GLU A 239 -8.69 -14.57 -2.44
N LYS A 240 -8.75 -15.30 -1.33
CA LYS A 240 -9.98 -15.88 -0.78
C LYS A 240 -10.67 -14.98 0.25
N ASP A 241 -9.97 -13.99 0.80
CA ASP A 241 -10.49 -13.08 1.83
C ASP A 241 -10.28 -11.62 1.36
N PRO A 242 -11.31 -10.95 0.81
CA PRO A 242 -11.17 -9.60 0.25
C PRO A 242 -10.65 -8.56 1.25
N TYR A 243 -10.99 -8.72 2.54
CA TYR A 243 -10.56 -7.79 3.58
C TYR A 243 -9.09 -7.99 3.90
N ALA A 244 -8.64 -9.25 4.03
CA ALA A 244 -7.23 -9.57 4.18
C ALA A 244 -6.43 -9.16 2.93
N GLU A 245 -6.96 -9.44 1.74
CA GLU A 245 -6.35 -9.06 0.46
C GLU A 245 -6.07 -7.56 0.42
N SER A 246 -7.06 -6.73 0.74
CA SER A 246 -6.92 -5.27 0.73
C SER A 246 -5.84 -4.77 1.69
N LEU A 247 -5.58 -5.49 2.79
CA LEU A 247 -4.61 -5.12 3.82
C LEU A 247 -3.19 -5.55 3.44
N PHE A 248 -3.03 -6.77 2.92
CA PHE A 248 -1.72 -7.42 2.81
C PHE A 248 -1.19 -7.55 1.39
N LYS A 249 -2.05 -7.59 0.36
CA LYS A 249 -1.59 -7.66 -1.04
C LYS A 249 -0.82 -6.40 -1.48
N PRO A 250 -1.26 -5.18 -1.17
CA PRO A 250 -0.52 -3.97 -1.55
C PRO A 250 0.93 -3.91 -1.04
N PRO A 251 1.25 -4.18 0.25
CA PRO A 251 2.64 -4.23 0.69
C PRO A 251 3.44 -5.39 0.09
N LEU A 252 2.81 -6.55 -0.21
CA LEU A 252 3.51 -7.64 -0.91
C LEU A 252 3.88 -7.27 -2.34
N LEU A 253 2.97 -6.61 -3.07
CA LEU A 253 3.25 -6.05 -4.39
C LEU A 253 4.35 -4.98 -4.31
N TYR A 254 4.31 -4.11 -3.30
CA TYR A 254 5.35 -3.12 -3.08
C TYR A 254 6.74 -3.78 -2.90
N LEU A 255 6.83 -4.84 -2.09
CA LEU A 255 8.06 -5.60 -1.91
C LEU A 255 8.53 -6.24 -3.23
N ALA A 256 7.61 -6.87 -3.96
CA ALA A 256 7.92 -7.56 -5.20
C ALA A 256 8.33 -6.60 -6.33
N ASN A 257 7.79 -5.37 -6.35
CA ASN A 257 8.21 -4.33 -7.28
C ASN A 257 9.68 -3.93 -7.07
N TRP A 258 10.05 -3.69 -5.81
CA TRP A 258 11.44 -3.38 -5.46
C TRP A 258 12.38 -4.54 -5.74
N TRP A 259 11.94 -5.77 -5.41
CA TRP A 259 12.67 -6.98 -5.76
C TRP A 259 12.93 -7.05 -7.26
N SER A 260 11.91 -6.84 -8.09
CA SER A 260 12.03 -6.91 -9.55
C SER A 260 13.05 -5.89 -10.07
N TRP A 261 13.01 -4.66 -9.55
CA TRP A 261 13.98 -3.65 -9.93
C TRP A 261 15.41 -4.06 -9.55
N ASP A 262 15.66 -4.43 -8.28
CA ASP A 262 17.01 -4.85 -7.83
C ASP A 262 17.49 -6.10 -8.58
N TYR A 263 16.60 -7.05 -8.86
CA TYR A 263 16.92 -8.33 -9.50
C TYR A 263 17.43 -8.12 -10.93
N HIS A 264 16.76 -7.28 -11.72
CA HIS A 264 17.15 -7.00 -13.10
C HIS A 264 18.38 -6.08 -13.23
N HIS A 265 18.74 -5.34 -12.16
CA HIS A 265 19.90 -4.43 -12.16
C HIS A 265 21.11 -4.97 -11.38
N SER A 266 21.00 -6.18 -10.81
CA SER A 266 22.07 -6.79 -10.02
C SER A 266 22.92 -7.75 -10.85
N SER A 267 24.23 -7.77 -10.58
CA SER A 267 25.14 -8.80 -11.07
C SER A 267 25.04 -10.11 -10.28
N ASN A 268 24.32 -10.12 -9.14
CA ASN A 268 24.11 -11.28 -8.29
C ASN A 268 22.61 -11.46 -7.91
N PRO A 269 21.78 -12.00 -8.83
CA PRO A 269 20.34 -12.14 -8.59
C PRO A 269 19.99 -13.08 -7.42
N LYS A 270 20.87 -14.03 -7.09
CA LYS A 270 20.69 -14.94 -5.94
C LYS A 270 20.74 -14.21 -4.61
N GLU A 271 21.64 -13.24 -4.47
CA GLU A 271 21.75 -12.40 -3.28
C GLU A 271 20.54 -11.45 -3.14
N VAL A 272 20.03 -10.94 -4.26
CA VAL A 272 18.77 -10.18 -4.27
C VAL A 272 17.62 -11.04 -3.77
N ASN A 273 17.45 -12.26 -4.31
CA ASN A 273 16.42 -13.18 -3.83
C ASN A 273 16.51 -13.43 -2.32
N GLU A 274 17.72 -13.70 -1.83
CA GLU A 274 17.96 -13.91 -0.39
C GLU A 274 17.57 -12.69 0.45
N LYS A 275 17.99 -11.49 0.05
CA LYS A 275 17.67 -10.23 0.73
C LYS A 275 16.15 -10.05 0.85
N TYR A 276 15.42 -10.17 -0.25
CA TYR A 276 13.98 -9.92 -0.27
C TYR A 276 13.18 -11.02 0.44
N LEU A 277 13.65 -12.28 0.42
CA LEU A 277 13.05 -13.36 1.23
C LEU A 277 13.23 -13.13 2.73
N LYS A 278 14.36 -12.58 3.19
CA LYS A 278 14.54 -12.17 4.60
C LYS A 278 13.61 -11.03 4.98
N ILE A 279 13.44 -10.03 4.10
CA ILE A 279 12.51 -8.91 4.32
C ILE A 279 11.07 -9.41 4.43
N PHE A 280 10.64 -10.27 3.49
CA PHE A 280 9.31 -10.89 3.55
C PHE A 280 9.13 -11.69 4.85
N TRP A 281 10.12 -12.49 5.25
CA TRP A 281 10.05 -13.28 6.48
C TRP A 281 9.84 -12.40 7.72
N ALA A 282 10.64 -11.35 7.85
CA ALA A 282 10.52 -10.41 8.95
C ALA A 282 9.16 -9.69 8.94
N TRP A 283 8.71 -9.26 7.77
CA TRP A 283 7.39 -8.68 7.56
C TRP A 283 6.28 -9.66 7.99
N TYR A 284 6.37 -10.93 7.58
CA TYR A 284 5.38 -11.96 7.88
C TYR A 284 5.31 -12.26 9.38
N LYS A 285 6.46 -12.35 10.07
CA LYS A 285 6.52 -12.53 11.52
C LYS A 285 5.90 -11.37 12.29
N LEU A 286 6.12 -10.14 11.81
CA LEU A 286 5.58 -8.94 12.42
C LEU A 286 4.08 -8.76 12.13
N ALA A 287 3.66 -9.04 10.91
CA ALA A 287 2.28 -8.86 10.45
C ALA A 287 1.34 -9.97 10.94
N ASN A 288 1.86 -11.21 11.00
CA ASN A 288 1.11 -12.43 11.30
C ASN A 288 -0.22 -12.52 10.51
N PRO A 289 -0.16 -12.47 9.16
CA PRO A 289 -1.34 -12.30 8.32
C PRO A 289 -2.35 -13.46 8.44
N GLU A 290 -1.92 -14.64 8.87
CA GLU A 290 -2.81 -15.80 9.10
C GLU A 290 -3.92 -15.51 10.11
N ARG A 291 -3.74 -14.55 11.03
CA ARG A 291 -4.79 -14.14 11.97
C ARG A 291 -5.95 -13.40 11.32
N PHE A 292 -5.76 -12.94 10.09
CA PHE A 292 -6.71 -12.11 9.35
C PHE A 292 -7.33 -12.86 8.18
N ILE A 293 -7.00 -14.13 8.00
CA ILE A 293 -7.49 -14.97 6.92
C ILE A 293 -8.36 -16.04 7.57
N GLY A 294 -9.64 -16.07 7.24
CA GLY A 294 -10.59 -17.05 7.78
C GLY A 294 -10.15 -18.48 7.49
N ARG A 295 -10.06 -19.31 8.53
CA ARG A 295 -9.91 -20.77 8.41
C ARG A 295 -11.26 -21.46 8.55
#